data_AF-A0A194X9V5-F1
#
_entry.id   AF-A0A194X9V5-F1
#
_cell.length_a   1.000
_cell.length_b   1.000
_cell.length_c   1.000
_cell.angle_alpha   90.00
_cell.angle_beta   90.00
_cell.angle_gamma   90.00
#
_symmetry.space_group_name_H-M   'P 1'
#
loop_
_entity.id
_entity.type
_entity.pdbx_description
1 polymer ?
#
loop_
_entity_poly.entity_id
_entity_poly.type
_entity_poly.pdbx_seq_one_letter_code
_entity_poly.pdbx_strand_id
1 'polypeptide(L)'
;NEVPEVVVPKPDVTITPEMRIEELGSVEAIVENILLIKAKTSGEYRVLESGSVLCLEDRSVFGVVAETLGRVQQPLYSVMFTNPTE
;
A
#
# COMPACT_ATOMS: atom_id res chain seq x y z
N ASN A 1 -17.59 21.50 -14.57
CA ASN A 1 -16.87 21.15 -13.33
C ASN A 1 -15.89 20.05 -13.67
N GLU A 2 -14.65 20.43 -13.89
CA GLU A 2 -13.53 19.51 -14.00
C GLU A 2 -13.09 19.22 -12.56
N VAL A 3 -13.22 17.98 -12.10
CA VAL A 3 -12.66 17.57 -10.81
C VAL A 3 -11.17 17.38 -11.08
N PRO A 4 -10.28 18.18 -10.47
CA PRO A 4 -8.86 18.04 -10.72
C PRO A 4 -8.43 16.62 -10.35
N GLU A 5 -7.77 15.94 -11.28
CA GLU A 5 -7.19 14.62 -11.05
C GLU A 5 -6.23 14.75 -9.86
N VAL A 6 -6.61 14.17 -8.72
CA VAL A 6 -5.80 14.17 -7.51
C VAL A 6 -4.66 13.20 -7.76
N VAL A 7 -3.56 13.68 -8.36
CA VAL A 7 -2.33 12.91 -8.56
C VAL A 7 -1.84 12.47 -7.18
N VAL A 8 -1.97 11.18 -6.86
CA VAL A 8 -1.33 10.59 -5.69
C VAL A 8 0.15 10.50 -6.04
N PRO A 9 1.01 11.37 -5.48
CA PRO A 9 2.42 11.34 -5.81
C PRO A 9 2.96 9.98 -5.37
N LYS A 10 3.68 9.30 -6.27
CA LYS A 10 4.46 8.13 -5.87
C LYS A 10 5.39 8.58 -4.75
N PRO A 11 5.43 7.88 -3.61
CA PRO A 11 6.36 8.22 -2.54
C PRO A 11 7.79 8.15 -3.10
N ASP A 12 8.50 9.29 -3.12
CA ASP A 12 9.90 9.37 -3.52
C ASP A 12 10.78 8.86 -2.37
N VAL A 13 10.65 7.58 -2.07
CA VAL A 13 11.33 6.91 -0.95
C VAL A 13 12.17 5.80 -1.54
N THR A 14 13.48 5.90 -1.37
CA THR A 14 14.40 4.82 -1.71
C THR A 14 14.59 3.92 -0.49
N ILE A 15 14.09 2.68 -0.57
CA ILE A 15 14.32 1.67 0.47
C ILE A 15 15.78 1.23 0.38
N THR A 16 16.60 1.64 1.34
CA THR A 16 18.02 1.27 1.38
C THR A 16 18.17 -0.23 1.71
N PRO A 17 19.28 -0.88 1.29
CA PRO A 17 19.54 -2.29 1.57
C PRO A 17 19.54 -2.63 3.08
N GLU A 18 19.85 -1.64 3.92
CA GLU A 18 19.91 -1.75 5.38
C GLU A 18 18.53 -1.68 6.05
N MET A 19 17.50 -1.16 5.35
CA MET A 19 16.13 -1.17 5.87
C MET A 19 15.58 -2.60 5.89
N ARG A 20 14.99 -2.96 7.02
CA ARG A 20 14.27 -4.23 7.19
C ARG A 20 12.92 -4.14 6.50
N ILE A 21 12.74 -4.95 5.46
CA ILE A 21 11.43 -5.22 4.86
C ILE A 21 10.81 -6.43 5.56
N GLU A 22 9.50 -6.39 5.76
CA GLU A 22 8.73 -7.50 6.34
C GLU A 22 7.61 -7.86 5.37
N GLU A 23 7.26 -9.15 5.33
CA GLU A 23 6.18 -9.61 4.47
C GLU A 23 4.84 -9.04 4.97
N LEU A 24 4.27 -8.11 4.21
CA LEU A 24 2.98 -7.52 4.52
C LEU A 24 1.87 -8.55 4.34
N GLY A 25 1.89 -9.25 3.20
CA GLY A 25 0.87 -10.20 2.79
C GLY A 25 0.76 -10.29 1.29
N SER A 26 -0.43 -10.59 0.78
CA SER A 26 -0.66 -10.87 -0.63
C SER A 26 -1.79 -10.03 -1.20
N VAL A 27 -1.73 -9.76 -2.51
CA VAL A 27 -2.82 -9.08 -3.22
C VAL A 27 -4.08 -9.94 -3.15
N GLU A 28 -5.13 -9.40 -2.56
CA GLU A 28 -6.44 -10.06 -2.47
C GLU A 28 -7.31 -9.71 -3.68
N ALA A 29 -7.32 -8.44 -4.06
CA ALA A 29 -8.13 -7.94 -5.18
C ALA A 29 -7.62 -6.61 -5.71
N ILE A 30 -7.98 -6.30 -6.95
CA ILE A 30 -7.80 -4.98 -7.56
C ILE A 30 -9.18 -4.51 -7.99
N VAL A 31 -9.61 -3.36 -7.48
CA VAL A 31 -10.92 -2.75 -7.77
C VAL A 31 -10.66 -1.36 -8.32
N GLU A 32 -10.94 -1.17 -9.61
CA GLU A 32 -10.61 0.06 -10.34
C GLU A 32 -9.13 0.43 -10.23
N ASN A 33 -8.81 1.49 -9.48
CA ASN A 33 -7.47 1.97 -9.22
C ASN A 33 -7.00 1.71 -7.77
N ILE A 34 -7.75 0.88 -7.03
CA ILE A 34 -7.47 0.51 -5.65
C ILE A 34 -7.02 -0.94 -5.59
N LEU A 35 -5.82 -1.16 -5.07
CA LEU A 35 -5.26 -2.48 -4.78
C LEU A 35 -5.52 -2.84 -3.32
N LEU A 36 -6.14 -3.98 -3.09
CA LEU A 36 -6.37 -4.53 -1.76
C LEU A 36 -5.34 -5.62 -1.46
N ILE A 37 -4.65 -5.45 -0.34
CA ILE A 37 -3.62 -6.37 0.14
C ILE A 37 -4.13 -6.98 1.43
N LYS A 38 -4.28 -8.31 1.45
CA LYS A 38 -4.59 -9.05 2.66
C LYS A 38 -3.33 -9.25 3.46
N ALA A 39 -3.33 -8.73 4.69
CA ALA A 39 -2.21 -8.91 5.58
C ALA A 39 -2.04 -10.38 5.97
N LYS A 40 -0.80 -10.85 5.95
CA LYS A 40 -0.44 -12.17 6.49
C LYS A 40 -0.35 -12.15 8.01
N THR A 41 0.05 -10.99 8.55
CA THR A 41 0.24 -10.78 9.98
C THR A 41 -1.00 -10.11 10.58
N SER A 42 -1.36 -10.48 11.82
CA SER A 42 -2.46 -9.85 12.56
C SER A 42 -2.13 -8.39 12.91
N GLY A 43 -3.13 -7.52 12.83
CA GLY A 43 -3.06 -6.13 13.28
C GLY A 43 -2.78 -5.99 14.78
N GLU A 44 -2.99 -7.05 15.58
CA GLU A 44 -2.57 -7.05 17.00
C GLU A 44 -1.05 -7.01 17.17
N TYR A 45 -0.32 -7.52 16.17
CA TYR A 45 1.15 -7.47 16.17
C TYR A 45 1.64 -6.13 15.63
N ARG A 46 1.04 -5.68 14.52
CA ARG A 46 1.41 -4.41 13.88
C ARG A 46 0.31 -3.95 12.93
N VAL A 47 -0.22 -2.75 13.15
CA VAL A 47 -1.08 -2.06 12.19
C VAL A 47 -0.23 -1.07 11.41
N LEU A 48 -0.35 -1.07 10.08
CA LEU A 48 0.16 0.03 9.26
C LEU A 48 -0.85 1.17 9.26
N GLU A 49 -0.34 2.38 9.46
CA GLU A 49 -1.10 3.61 9.33
C GLU A 49 -1.10 4.09 7.87
N SER A 50 -2.05 4.95 7.53
CA SER A 50 -2.06 5.63 6.23
C SER A 50 -0.75 6.38 5.99
N GLY A 51 -0.24 6.32 4.77
CA GLY A 51 1.07 6.85 4.40
C GLY A 51 2.25 5.88 4.63
N SER A 52 2.01 4.69 5.19
CA SER A 52 3.05 3.65 5.28
C SER A 52 3.51 3.22 3.89
N VAL A 53 4.82 3.27 3.63
CA VAL A 53 5.42 2.92 2.34
C VAL A 53 5.39 1.41 2.12
N LEU A 54 4.95 0.99 0.93
CA LEU A 54 4.93 -0.39 0.51
C LEU A 54 5.90 -0.62 -0.63
N CYS A 55 6.67 -1.70 -0.51
CA CYS A 55 7.63 -2.13 -1.51
C CYS A 55 7.46 -3.61 -1.84
N LEU A 56 7.89 -3.97 -3.03
CA LEU A 56 8.00 -5.35 -3.48
C LEU A 56 9.27 -6.01 -2.90
N GLU A 57 9.44 -7.32 -3.16
CA GLU A 57 10.62 -8.09 -2.70
C GLU A 57 11.95 -7.56 -3.26
N ASP A 58 11.92 -6.97 -4.45
CA ASP A 58 13.05 -6.27 -5.08
C ASP A 58 13.32 -4.88 -4.49
N ARG A 59 12.58 -4.49 -3.44
CA ARG A 59 12.60 -3.17 -2.79
C ARG A 59 12.09 -2.03 -3.68
N SER A 60 11.42 -2.35 -4.78
CA SER A 60 10.74 -1.35 -5.61
C SER A 60 9.51 -0.84 -4.86
N VAL A 61 9.54 0.45 -4.51
CA VAL A 61 8.40 1.13 -3.89
C VAL A 61 7.33 1.35 -4.95
N PHE A 62 6.13 0.85 -4.68
CA PHE A 62 5.01 0.97 -5.61
C PHE A 62 3.92 1.91 -5.11
N GLY A 63 3.83 2.14 -3.80
CA GLY A 63 2.81 3.01 -3.24
C GLY A 63 2.85 3.12 -1.72
N VAL A 64 1.81 3.73 -1.18
CA VAL A 64 1.58 3.85 0.26
C VAL A 64 0.23 3.28 0.64
N VAL A 65 0.07 2.86 1.89
CA VAL A 65 -1.23 2.49 2.45
C VAL A 65 -2.15 3.72 2.43
N ALA A 66 -3.30 3.61 1.78
CA ALA A 66 -4.32 4.65 1.79
C ALA A 66 -5.20 4.51 3.03
N GLU A 67 -5.79 3.34 3.24
CA GLU A 67 -6.60 3.02 4.43
C GLU A 67 -6.42 1.55 4.85
N THR A 68 -6.68 1.30 6.13
CA THR A 68 -6.67 -0.03 6.73
C THR A 68 -8.10 -0.44 7.03
N LEU A 69 -8.51 -1.56 6.45
CA LEU A 69 -9.86 -2.10 6.42
C LEU A 69 -9.89 -3.51 7.03
N GLY A 70 -11.08 -4.07 7.26
CA GLY A 70 -11.24 -5.46 7.67
C GLY A 70 -11.10 -5.71 9.18
N ARG A 71 -10.86 -6.97 9.56
CA ARG A 71 -10.78 -7.39 10.97
C ARG A 71 -9.36 -7.22 11.48
N VAL A 72 -9.19 -6.92 12.76
CA VAL A 72 -7.87 -6.85 13.41
C VAL A 72 -7.04 -8.12 13.20
N GLN A 73 -7.65 -9.32 13.21
CA GLN A 73 -6.92 -10.57 12.98
C GLN A 73 -6.40 -10.73 11.54
N GLN A 74 -7.05 -10.09 10.56
CA GLN A 74 -6.73 -10.15 9.13
C GLN A 74 -7.06 -8.80 8.48
N PRO A 75 -6.21 -7.77 8.70
CA PRO A 75 -6.45 -6.47 8.11
C PRO A 75 -6.25 -6.51 6.59
N LEU A 76 -6.97 -5.64 5.90
CA LEU A 76 -6.89 -5.40 4.47
C LEU A 76 -6.33 -3.99 4.28
N TYR A 77 -5.20 -3.86 3.62
CA TYR A 77 -4.61 -2.55 3.30
C TYR A 77 -5.01 -2.18 1.89
N SER A 78 -5.61 -1.00 1.72
CA SER A 78 -5.85 -0.46 0.38
C SER A 78 -4.68 0.42 -0.04
N VAL A 79 -4.37 0.37 -1.34
CA VAL A 79 -3.36 1.20 -1.99
C VAL A 79 -4.04 1.81 -3.19
N MET A 80 -4.15 3.13 -3.20
CA MET A 80 -4.68 3.84 -4.35
C MET A 80 -3.55 4.18 -5.30
N PHE A 81 -3.68 3.74 -6.54
CA PHE A 81 -2.86 4.22 -7.63
C PHE A 81 -3.63 5.34 -8.31
N THR A 82 -2.98 6.47 -8.54
CA THR A 82 -3.37 7.25 -9.70
C THR A 82 -2.76 6.57 -10.88
N ASN A 83 -3.51 6.46 -11.97
CA ASN A 83 -2.98 5.97 -13.22
C ASN A 83 -2.35 7.19 -13.91
N PRO A 84 -1.04 7.50 -13.78
CA PRO A 84 -0.41 8.29 -14.80
C PRO A 84 -0.31 7.36 -16.01
N THR A 85 -1.42 7.27 -16.75
CA THR A 85 -1.31 6.89 -18.15
C THR A 85 -0.48 7.99 -18.78
N GLU A 86 0.60 7.56 -19.45
CA GLU A 86 1.59 8.33 -20.20
C GLU A 86 1.16 9.71 -20.73
#